data_AF-I3RMD7-F1
#
_entry.id   AF-I3RMD7-F1
#
_cell.length_a   1.000
_cell.length_b   1.000
_cell.length_c   1.000
_cell.angle_alpha   90.00
_cell.angle_beta   90.00
_cell.angle_gamma   90.00
#
_symmetry.space_group_name_H-M   'P 1'
#
loop_
_entity.id
_entity.type
_entity.pdbx_description
1 polymer ?
#
loop_
_entity_poly.entity_id
_entity_poly.type
_entity_poly.pdbx_seq_one_letter_code
_entity_poly.pdbx_strand_id
1 'polypeptide(L)'
;DTFYITSDILLRTHTSPIQARTMDAHDFTKGPLKMISPGRVYRRDTDDATHSHQFHQIEGLVIDENIAMSDLKGTLDTLVKKMFGAERKIRLRPSYFPFTEPSVEADISCFKCGGKGCNVCKMTGWIEVL
;
A
#
# COMPACT_ATOMS: atom_id res chain seq x y z
N ASP A 1 11.93 -15.54 -1.17
CA ASP A 1 10.85 -14.76 -1.82
C ASP A 1 11.33 -13.81 -2.91
N THR A 2 12.64 -13.64 -3.10
CA THR A 2 13.19 -12.66 -4.05
C THR A 2 13.92 -13.34 -5.21
N PHE A 3 13.84 -12.74 -6.40
CA PHE A 3 14.65 -13.13 -7.56
C PHE A 3 15.98 -12.37 -7.58
N TYR A 4 17.09 -13.10 -7.47
CA TYR A 4 18.45 -12.58 -7.54
C TYR A 4 19.05 -12.85 -8.92
N ILE A 5 19.73 -11.85 -9.48
CA ILE A 5 20.55 -11.96 -10.70
C ILE A 5 22.01 -12.24 -10.29
N THR A 6 22.49 -11.56 -9.25
CA THR A 6 23.77 -11.80 -8.57
C THR A 6 23.55 -11.78 -7.06
N SER A 7 24.60 -11.86 -6.24
CA SER A 7 24.51 -11.68 -4.78
C SER A 7 23.89 -10.34 -4.38
N ASP A 8 24.11 -9.29 -5.17
CA ASP A 8 23.78 -7.90 -4.81
C ASP A 8 22.75 -7.25 -5.74
N ILE A 9 22.46 -7.90 -6.87
CA ILE A 9 21.50 -7.40 -7.87
C ILE A 9 20.29 -8.31 -7.86
N LEU A 10 19.12 -7.71 -7.66
CA LEU A 10 17.84 -8.40 -7.58
C LEU A 10 16.75 -7.67 -8.38
N LEU A 11 15.70 -8.40 -8.73
CA LEU A 11 14.46 -7.78 -9.21
C LEU A 11 13.70 -7.21 -8.00
N ARG A 12 13.34 -5.93 -8.07
CA ARG A 12 12.68 -5.24 -6.96
C ARG A 12 11.39 -5.95 -6.54
N THR A 13 11.22 -6.12 -5.23
CA THR A 13 10.08 -6.82 -4.60
C THR A 13 8.91 -5.89 -4.27
N HIS A 14 9.16 -4.59 -4.33
CA HIS A 14 8.22 -3.50 -4.08
C HIS A 14 8.74 -2.23 -4.78
N THR A 15 7.95 -1.16 -4.79
CA THR A 15 8.28 0.12 -5.43
C THR A 15 9.02 1.09 -4.50
N SER A 16 9.12 0.80 -3.20
CA SER A 16 9.82 1.64 -2.21
C SER A 16 11.27 2.03 -2.55
N PRO A 17 12.10 1.24 -3.27
CA PRO A 17 13.42 1.70 -3.69
C PRO A 17 13.39 2.97 -4.56
N ILE A 18 12.27 3.22 -5.26
CA ILE A 18 12.07 4.48 -6.01
C ILE A 18 11.85 5.64 -5.03
N GLN A 19 11.13 5.42 -3.93
CA GLN A 19 10.93 6.42 -2.89
C GLN A 19 12.25 6.78 -2.21
N ALA A 20 13.07 5.80 -1.85
CA ALA A 20 14.39 6.02 -1.27
C ALA A 20 15.27 6.89 -2.19
N ARG A 21 15.35 6.53 -3.48
CA ARG A 21 16.09 7.33 -4.47
C ARG A 21 15.52 8.74 -4.66
N THR A 22 14.20 8.89 -4.57
CA THR A 22 13.55 10.20 -4.68
C THR A 22 13.86 11.05 -3.46
N MET A 23 13.86 10.44 -2.27
CA MET A 23 14.23 11.10 -1.01
C MET A 23 15.70 11.54 -1.03
N ASP A 24 16.63 10.71 -1.49
CA ASP A 24 18.05 11.06 -1.62
C ASP A 24 18.28 12.26 -2.58
N ALA A 25 17.46 12.37 -3.62
CA ALA A 25 17.56 13.43 -4.63
C ALA A 25 16.73 14.69 -4.29
N HIS A 26 15.86 14.63 -3.28
CA HIS A 26 14.91 15.71 -2.97
C HIS A 26 15.59 16.82 -2.17
N ASP A 27 15.35 18.06 -2.58
CA ASP A 27 15.78 19.25 -1.85
C ASP A 27 14.64 19.73 -0.94
N PHE A 28 14.72 19.39 0.35
CA PHE A 28 13.70 19.73 1.35
C PHE A 28 13.57 21.23 1.62
N THR A 29 14.49 22.08 1.14
CA THR A 29 14.31 23.54 1.18
C THR A 29 13.21 24.02 0.22
N LYS A 30 12.83 23.20 -0.76
CA LYS A 30 11.76 23.47 -1.73
C LYS A 30 10.39 23.00 -1.24
N GLY A 31 10.30 22.54 0.00
CA GLY A 31 9.06 22.08 0.63
C GLY A 31 8.92 20.55 0.64
N PRO A 32 7.70 20.06 0.93
CA PRO A 32 7.47 18.66 1.20
C PRO A 32 7.66 17.75 0.01
N LEU A 33 8.06 16.51 0.28
CA LEU A 33 8.07 15.44 -0.70
C LEU A 33 6.73 14.72 -0.67
N LYS A 34 6.00 14.76 -1.79
CA LYS A 34 4.73 14.04 -1.98
C LYS A 34 4.81 13.28 -3.29
N MET A 35 4.77 11.95 -3.25
CA MET A 35 4.95 11.13 -4.45
C MET A 35 4.11 9.86 -4.45
N ILE A 36 3.88 9.36 -5.66
CA ILE A 36 3.29 8.06 -5.93
C ILE A 36 4.25 7.29 -6.86
N SER A 37 4.50 6.02 -6.57
CA SER A 37 5.35 5.14 -7.35
C SER A 37 4.55 3.94 -7.86
N PRO A 38 3.92 4.03 -9.05
CA PRO A 38 3.36 2.87 -9.71
C PRO A 38 4.48 2.09 -10.41
N GLY A 39 4.42 0.77 -10.35
CA GLY A 39 5.41 -0.03 -11.06
C GLY A 39 5.21 -1.53 -10.98
N ARG A 40 5.86 -2.20 -11.93
CA ARG A 40 6.00 -3.65 -11.93
C ARG A 40 6.99 -4.10 -10.87
N VAL A 41 6.62 -5.10 -10.10
CA VAL A 41 7.39 -5.69 -9.00
C VAL A 41 7.34 -7.22 -9.11
N TYR A 42 8.26 -7.90 -8.42
CA TYR A 42 8.46 -9.32 -8.58
C TYR A 42 8.57 -10.03 -7.24
N ARG A 43 7.92 -11.18 -7.13
CA ARG A 43 8.04 -12.08 -5.98
C ARG A 43 8.20 -13.50 -6.47
N ARG A 44 8.99 -14.30 -5.76
CA ARG A 44 9.20 -15.72 -6.09
C ARG A 44 8.03 -16.57 -5.59
N ASP A 45 6.83 -16.15 -5.95
CA ASP A 45 5.58 -16.86 -5.70
C ASP A 45 5.32 -17.81 -6.87
N THR A 46 4.78 -18.99 -6.59
CA THR A 46 4.35 -19.92 -7.63
C THR A 46 3.08 -19.35 -8.27
N ASP A 47 3.06 -19.25 -9.60
CA ASP A 47 1.87 -18.77 -10.31
C ASP A 47 0.66 -19.69 -10.04
N ASP A 48 -0.42 -19.12 -9.53
CA ASP A 48 -1.68 -19.79 -9.28
C ASP A 48 -2.88 -18.84 -9.54
N ALA A 49 -4.10 -19.23 -9.15
CA ALA A 49 -5.30 -18.43 -9.39
C ALA A 49 -5.32 -17.08 -8.62
N THR A 50 -4.45 -16.91 -7.64
CA THR A 50 -4.40 -15.78 -6.70
C THR A 50 -3.04 -15.08 -6.64
N HIS A 51 -1.99 -15.69 -7.18
CA HIS A 51 -0.63 -15.15 -7.15
C HIS A 51 0.00 -15.17 -8.55
N SER A 52 0.78 -14.12 -8.82
CA SER A 52 1.68 -14.09 -9.97
C SER A 52 3.06 -13.62 -9.53
N HIS A 53 4.10 -14.25 -10.06
CA HIS A 53 5.50 -13.87 -9.83
C HIS A 53 5.81 -12.43 -10.28
N GLN A 54 4.98 -11.85 -11.14
CA GLN A 54 5.07 -10.49 -11.63
C GLN A 54 3.71 -9.79 -11.50
N PHE A 55 3.68 -8.68 -10.77
CA PHE A 55 2.46 -7.88 -10.60
C PHE A 55 2.78 -6.39 -10.55
N HIS A 56 1.73 -5.57 -10.42
CA HIS A 56 1.86 -4.13 -10.32
C HIS A 56 1.47 -3.69 -8.92
N GLN A 57 2.31 -2.84 -8.34
CA GLN A 57 2.06 -2.20 -7.07
C GLN A 57 2.10 -0.69 -7.25
N ILE A 58 1.34 0.01 -6.43
CA ILE A 58 1.40 1.45 -6.29
C ILE A 58 1.69 1.72 -4.81
N GLU A 59 2.75 2.46 -4.54
CA GLU A 59 3.00 2.99 -3.19
C GLU A 59 2.99 4.51 -3.19
N GLY A 60 2.66 5.11 -2.06
CA GLY A 60 2.70 6.55 -1.84
C GLY A 60 3.63 6.90 -0.69
N LEU A 61 4.29 8.05 -0.79
CA LEU A 61 5.14 8.61 0.26
C LEU A 61 4.85 10.10 0.41
N VAL A 62 4.62 10.54 1.65
CA VAL A 62 4.52 11.95 2.02
C VAL A 62 5.49 12.20 3.18
N ILE A 63 6.41 13.14 2.99
CA ILE A 63 7.34 13.62 4.00
C ILE A 63 7.18 15.14 4.10
N ASP A 64 6.75 15.59 5.27
CA ASP A 64 6.60 17.00 5.63
C ASP A 64 6.72 17.14 7.16
N GLU A 65 6.80 18.37 7.65
CA GLU A 65 6.72 18.66 9.07
C GLU A 65 5.32 18.35 9.62
N ASN A 66 5.27 17.75 10.82
CA ASN A 66 4.02 17.48 11.57
C ASN A 66 3.00 16.58 10.84
N ILE A 67 3.43 15.70 9.94
CA ILE A 67 2.57 14.65 9.36
C ILE A 67 2.20 13.64 10.44
N ALA A 68 0.91 13.36 10.57
CA ALA A 68 0.35 12.45 11.57
C ALA A 68 -0.39 11.26 10.93
N MET A 69 -0.65 10.23 11.74
CA MET A 69 -1.46 9.07 11.34
C MET A 69 -2.88 9.46 10.88
N SER A 70 -3.41 10.58 11.38
CA SER A 70 -4.68 11.15 10.91
C SER A 70 -4.63 11.56 9.43
N ASP A 71 -3.49 12.07 8.96
CA ASP A 71 -3.31 12.47 7.55
C ASP A 71 -3.24 11.26 6.64
N LEU A 72 -2.53 10.20 7.07
CA LEU A 72 -2.53 8.91 6.38
C LEU A 72 -3.95 8.36 6.28
N LYS A 73 -4.68 8.30 7.40
CA LYS A 73 -6.07 7.83 7.43
C LYS A 73 -6.98 8.65 6.52
N GLY A 74 -6.86 9.98 6.54
CA GLY A 74 -7.65 10.87 5.68
C GLY A 74 -7.34 10.71 4.19
N THR A 75 -6.06 10.52 3.86
CA THR A 75 -5.60 10.27 2.49
C THR A 75 -6.17 8.94 1.98
N LEU A 76 -6.04 7.87 2.76
CA LEU A 76 -6.56 6.54 2.40
C LEU A 76 -8.10 6.52 2.34
N ASP A 77 -8.79 7.19 3.26
CA ASP A 77 -10.26 7.33 3.22
C ASP A 77 -10.71 8.04 1.93
N THR A 78 -10.02 9.11 1.54
CA THR A 78 -10.29 9.84 0.30
C THR A 78 -10.05 8.95 -0.93
N LEU A 79 -8.93 8.22 -0.97
CA LEU A 79 -8.60 7.30 -2.04
C LEU A 79 -9.67 6.21 -2.19
N VAL A 80 -10.02 5.55 -1.09
CA VAL A 80 -11.03 4.49 -1.05
C VAL A 80 -12.38 4.99 -1.54
N LYS A 81 -12.82 6.17 -1.09
CA LYS A 81 -14.09 6.75 -1.54
C LYS A 81 -14.10 7.12 -3.02
N LYS A 82 -12.98 7.61 -3.55
CA LYS A 82 -12.84 7.95 -4.97
C LYS A 82 -12.77 6.72 -5.87
N MET A 83 -12.17 5.63 -5.40
CA MET A 83 -12.03 4.40 -6.19
C MET A 83 -13.25 3.47 -6.07
N PHE A 84 -13.87 3.37 -4.89
CA PHE A 84 -14.83 2.31 -4.57
C PHE A 84 -16.22 2.81 -4.13
N GLY A 85 -16.45 4.13 -4.11
CA GLY A 85 -17.73 4.76 -3.79
C GLY A 85 -17.73 5.54 -2.48
N ALA A 86 -18.52 6.63 -2.43
CA ALA A 86 -18.55 7.57 -1.30
C ALA A 86 -19.05 6.95 0.02
N GLU A 87 -19.80 5.85 -0.06
CA GLU A 87 -20.34 5.10 1.07
C GLU A 87 -19.31 4.17 1.74
N ARG A 88 -18.12 4.01 1.14
CA ARG A 88 -17.09 3.10 1.65
C ARG A 88 -16.46 3.64 2.92
N LYS A 89 -16.14 2.72 3.82
CA LYS A 89 -15.48 2.98 5.09
C LYS A 89 -14.13 2.29 5.09
N ILE A 90 -13.13 2.96 5.63
CA ILE A 90 -11.80 2.39 5.90
C ILE A 90 -11.68 1.98 7.37
N ARG A 91 -10.98 0.88 7.61
CA ARG A 91 -10.55 0.42 8.94
C ARG A 91 -9.04 0.16 8.90
N LEU A 92 -8.30 0.79 9.81
CA LEU A 92 -6.88 0.54 9.99
C LEU A 92 -6.69 -0.43 11.16
N ARG A 93 -5.93 -1.51 10.95
CA ARG A 93 -5.58 -2.49 11.99
C ARG A 93 -4.07 -2.43 12.23
N PRO A 94 -3.59 -2.47 13.49
CA PRO A 94 -2.16 -2.58 13.75
C PRO A 94 -1.55 -3.77 13.01
N SER A 95 -0.39 -3.56 12.39
CA SER A 95 0.41 -4.58 11.72
C SER A 95 1.89 -4.27 11.90
N TYR A 96 2.78 -4.92 11.14
CA TYR A 96 4.21 -4.71 11.19
C TYR A 96 4.81 -4.70 9.78
N PHE A 97 5.47 -3.60 9.42
CA PHE A 97 6.33 -3.50 8.25
C PHE A 97 7.68 -2.93 8.69
N PRO A 98 8.82 -3.51 8.27
CA PRO A 98 10.15 -3.08 8.72
C PRO A 98 10.52 -1.62 8.42
N PHE A 99 9.78 -0.95 7.53
CA PHE A 99 10.06 0.40 7.04
C PHE A 99 9.04 1.45 7.54
N THR A 100 8.11 1.11 8.42
CA THR A 100 7.16 2.05 9.04
C THR A 100 6.96 1.78 10.52
N GLU A 101 6.80 2.83 11.31
CA GLU A 101 6.40 2.73 12.72
C GLU A 101 5.57 3.96 13.13
N PRO A 102 4.33 3.81 13.63
CA PRO A 102 3.57 2.56 13.73
C PRO A 102 3.09 2.05 12.35
N SER A 103 2.90 0.74 12.24
CA SER A 103 2.46 0.05 11.03
C SER A 103 0.98 -0.34 11.09
N VAL A 104 0.26 -0.23 9.95
CA VAL A 104 -1.16 -0.59 9.86
C VAL A 104 -1.49 -1.28 8.54
N GLU A 105 -2.38 -2.26 8.58
CA GLU A 105 -3.12 -2.81 7.42
C GLU A 105 -4.40 -2.01 7.21
N ALA A 106 -4.84 -1.87 5.96
CA ALA A 106 -6.08 -1.17 5.62
C ALA A 106 -7.13 -2.11 5.02
N ASP A 107 -8.30 -2.14 5.67
CA ASP A 107 -9.48 -2.81 5.16
C ASP A 107 -10.52 -1.80 4.67
N ILE A 108 -11.30 -2.19 3.67
CA ILE A 108 -12.49 -1.45 3.20
C ILE A 108 -13.78 -2.23 3.47
N SER A 109 -14.87 -1.52 3.69
CA SER A 109 -16.18 -2.15 3.84
C SER A 109 -16.58 -2.92 2.57
N CYS A 110 -17.03 -4.16 2.75
CA CYS A 110 -17.31 -5.06 1.64
C CYS A 110 -18.36 -4.45 0.68
N PHE A 111 -18.01 -4.37 -0.61
CA PHE A 111 -18.87 -3.77 -1.62
C PHE A 111 -20.21 -4.48 -1.80
N LYS A 112 -20.21 -5.80 -1.66
CA LYS A 112 -21.38 -6.66 -1.90
C LYS A 112 -22.41 -6.60 -0.77
N CYS A 113 -21.98 -6.55 0.50
CA CYS A 113 -22.89 -6.66 1.65
C CYS A 113 -22.96 -5.41 2.52
N GLY A 114 -22.18 -4.36 2.21
CA GLY A 114 -22.16 -3.12 2.97
C GLY A 114 -21.69 -3.28 4.42
N GLY A 115 -20.90 -4.32 4.71
CA GLY A 115 -20.40 -4.61 6.05
C GLY A 115 -21.19 -5.66 6.85
N LYS A 116 -22.28 -6.21 6.30
CA LYS A 116 -23.10 -7.23 7.00
C LYS A 116 -22.46 -8.63 7.09
N GLY A 117 -21.40 -8.87 6.31
CA GLY A 117 -20.81 -10.20 6.12
C GLY A 117 -21.43 -10.95 4.92
N CYS A 118 -20.58 -11.54 4.08
CA CYS A 118 -20.97 -12.42 2.98
C CYS A 118 -19.79 -13.32 2.58
N ASN A 119 -20.00 -14.21 1.62
CA ASN A 119 -18.97 -15.11 1.11
C ASN A 119 -17.71 -14.40 0.57
N VAL A 120 -17.86 -13.21 -0.05
CA VAL A 120 -16.73 -12.46 -0.62
C VAL A 120 -15.76 -11.98 0.46
N CYS A 121 -16.29 -11.43 1.56
CA CYS A 121 -15.49 -10.95 2.69
C CYS A 121 -15.31 -12.00 3.78
N LYS A 122 -15.56 -13.30 3.50
CA LYS A 122 -15.47 -14.38 4.50
C LYS A 122 -16.22 -14.07 5.81
N MET A 123 -17.42 -13.49 5.68
CA MET A 123 -18.31 -13.08 6.78
C MET A 123 -17.80 -11.96 7.70
N THR A 124 -16.64 -11.33 7.43
CA THR A 124 -16.11 -10.26 8.29
C THR A 124 -16.80 -8.91 8.10
N GLY A 125 -17.37 -8.67 6.91
CA GLY A 125 -17.85 -7.36 6.47
C GLY A 125 -16.76 -6.46 5.88
N TRP A 126 -15.50 -6.90 5.86
CA TRP A 126 -14.32 -6.13 5.49
C TRP A 126 -13.45 -6.89 4.47
N ILE A 127 -12.82 -6.16 3.56
CA ILE A 127 -11.88 -6.69 2.58
C ILE A 127 -10.56 -5.95 2.78
N GLU A 128 -9.49 -6.69 3.05
CA GLU A 128 -8.13 -6.14 3.11
C GLU A 128 -7.70 -5.69 1.70
N VAL A 129 -7.14 -4.49 1.60
CA VAL A 129 -6.74 -3.90 0.31
C VAL A 129 -5.32 -3.35 0.28
N LEU A 130 -4.71 -3.10 1.44
CA LEU A 130 -3.35 -2.59 1.62
C LEU A 130 -2.70 -3.19 2.87
#